data_AF-A0A7J7J327-F1
#
_entry.id   AF-A0A7J7J327-F1
#
_cell.length_a   1.000
_cell.length_b   1.000
_cell.length_c   1.000
_cell.angle_alpha   90.00
_cell.angle_beta   90.00
_cell.angle_gamma   90.00
#
_symmetry.space_group_name_H-M   'P 1'
#
loop_
_entity.id
_entity.type
_entity.pdbx_description
1 polymer ?
#
loop_
_entity_poly.entity_id
_entity_poly.type
_entity_poly.pdbx_seq_one_letter_code
_entity_poly.pdbx_strand_id
1 'polypeptide(L)'
;MAIVKPCGIIIDHREMYTCESTSQLFPFVERLHENGNAGAAELSKLKYLVDIFHIRGHTKAECDISQASCKSHLDLPIFTEISAANTECAEQTFSWLKKYKHTVKYMTAAKFRFFLCSIIEDRNTEIHQQQKGEFL
;
A
#
# COMPACT_ATOMS: atom_id res chain seq x y z
N MET A 1 28.20 -9.38 2.00
CA MET A 1 27.32 -9.00 0.89
C MET A 1 26.21 -8.14 1.46
N ALA A 2 26.15 -6.86 1.09
CA ALA A 2 25.05 -6.00 1.50
C ALA A 2 23.80 -6.45 0.73
N ILE A 3 22.78 -6.90 1.46
CA ILE A 3 21.43 -7.07 0.90
C ILE A 3 20.94 -5.65 0.63
N VAL A 4 21.09 -5.16 -0.59
CA VAL A 4 20.39 -3.96 -1.04
C VAL A 4 18.93 -4.35 -1.14
N LYS A 5 18.13 -3.96 -0.14
CA LYS A 5 16.67 -4.10 -0.24
C LYS A 5 16.22 -3.23 -1.42
N PRO A 6 15.38 -3.73 -2.34
CA PRO A 6 14.96 -2.99 -3.53
C PRO A 6 13.92 -1.92 -3.21
N CYS A 7 14.06 -1.20 -2.09
CA CYS A 7 13.10 -0.18 -1.64
C CYS A 7 13.22 1.16 -2.39
N GLY A 8 13.69 1.12 -3.64
CA GLY A 8 13.69 2.25 -4.55
C GLY A 8 12.43 2.24 -5.40
N ILE A 9 11.30 2.62 -4.83
CA ILE A 9 10.08 2.86 -5.60
C ILE A 9 10.22 4.22 -6.28
N ILE A 10 10.15 4.21 -7.61
CA ILE A 10 10.04 5.44 -8.40
C ILE A 10 8.61 5.93 -8.26
N ILE A 11 8.43 7.10 -7.67
CA ILE A 11 7.10 7.63 -7.37
C ILE A 11 6.59 8.42 -8.57
N ASP A 12 5.38 8.09 -9.03
CA ASP A 12 4.58 8.91 -9.93
C ASP A 12 3.45 9.61 -9.14
N HIS A 13 3.16 10.87 -9.48
CA HIS A 13 2.03 11.62 -8.92
C HIS A 13 0.69 10.86 -9.03
N ARG A 14 0.51 10.00 -10.06
CA ARG A 14 -0.70 9.18 -10.23
C ARG A 14 -0.88 8.10 -9.16
N GLU A 15 0.20 7.64 -8.54
CA GLU A 15 0.19 6.55 -7.56
C GLU A 15 -0.27 7.00 -6.16
N MET A 16 -0.45 8.32 -5.96
CA MET A 16 -0.78 8.90 -4.66
C MET A 16 -2.28 9.00 -4.36
N TYR A 17 -3.17 8.69 -5.32
CA TYR A 17 -4.59 9.04 -5.24
C TYR A 17 -5.58 7.87 -5.38
N THR A 18 -5.14 6.60 -5.44
CA THR A 18 -6.01 5.49 -5.87
C THR A 18 -6.13 4.29 -4.91
N CYS A 19 -5.85 4.44 -3.61
CA CYS A 19 -5.97 3.31 -2.67
C CYS A 19 -7.26 3.41 -1.83
N GLU A 20 -8.30 2.66 -2.20
CA GLU A 20 -9.47 2.41 -1.33
C GLU A 20 -9.24 1.13 -0.49
N SER A 21 -9.60 1.16 0.80
CA SER A 21 -9.36 0.04 1.72
C SER A 21 -10.31 -1.13 1.43
N THR A 22 -9.76 -2.25 0.95
CA THR A 22 -10.49 -3.50 0.66
C THR A 22 -11.04 -4.21 1.90
N SER A 23 -10.63 -3.80 3.10
CA SER A 23 -10.97 -4.44 4.38
C SER A 23 -12.47 -4.45 4.71
N GLN A 24 -13.27 -3.56 4.14
CA GLN A 24 -14.72 -3.52 4.33
C GLN A 24 -15.51 -4.19 3.19
N LEU A 25 -14.87 -4.39 2.05
CA LEU A 25 -15.50 -4.96 0.86
C LEU A 25 -15.80 -6.45 1.05
N PHE A 26 -14.87 -7.21 1.63
CA PHE A 26 -15.04 -8.65 1.83
C PHE A 26 -16.24 -9.00 2.75
N PRO A 27 -16.36 -8.43 3.97
CA PRO A 27 -17.53 -8.67 4.82
C PRO A 27 -18.85 -8.19 4.20
N PHE A 28 -18.79 -7.18 3.31
CA PHE A 28 -19.95 -6.70 2.57
C PHE A 28 -20.41 -7.69 1.50
N VAL A 29 -19.47 -8.23 0.72
CA VAL A 29 -19.75 -9.23 -0.33
C VAL A 29 -20.30 -10.53 0.28
N GLU A 30 -19.68 -11.04 1.34
CA GLU A 30 -20.15 -12.26 2.05
C GLU A 30 -21.61 -12.10 2.53
N ARG A 31 -21.92 -10.97 3.18
CA ARG A 31 -23.28 -10.68 3.65
C ARG A 31 -24.29 -10.61 2.50
N LEU A 32 -23.90 -10.06 1.34
CA LEU A 32 -24.77 -10.02 0.17
C LEU A 32 -24.97 -11.41 -0.44
N HIS A 33 -23.92 -12.24 -0.45
CA HIS A 33 -24.00 -13.62 -0.89
C HIS A 33 -24.96 -14.44 -0.02
N GLU A 34 -24.85 -14.32 1.31
CA GLU A 34 -25.75 -14.97 2.28
C GLU A 34 -27.22 -14.55 2.08
N ASN A 35 -27.45 -13.31 1.64
CA ASN A 35 -28.78 -12.79 1.31
C ASN A 35 -29.26 -13.16 -0.12
N GLY A 36 -28.57 -14.05 -0.82
CA GLY A 36 -28.98 -14.59 -2.12
C GLY A 36 -28.62 -13.73 -3.33
N ASN A 37 -27.69 -12.77 -3.20
CA ASN A 37 -27.25 -11.97 -4.33
C ASN A 37 -26.35 -12.78 -5.29
N ALA A 38 -26.79 -12.95 -6.53
CA ALA A 38 -26.08 -13.73 -7.55
C ALA A 38 -24.72 -13.14 -7.94
N GLY A 39 -24.59 -11.80 -7.98
CA GLY A 39 -23.31 -11.15 -8.27
C GLY A 39 -22.30 -11.33 -7.14
N ALA A 40 -22.77 -11.23 -5.89
CA ALA A 40 -21.95 -11.48 -4.71
C ALA A 40 -21.49 -12.94 -4.61
N ALA A 41 -22.28 -13.90 -5.11
CA ALA A 41 -21.90 -15.31 -5.16
C ALA A 41 -20.70 -15.58 -6.09
N GLU A 42 -20.54 -14.82 -7.16
CA GLU A 42 -19.36 -14.91 -8.02
C GLU A 42 -18.17 -14.17 -7.42
N LEU A 43 -18.42 -13.02 -6.78
CA LEU A 43 -17.38 -12.23 -6.13
C LEU A 43 -16.79 -12.95 -4.90
N SER A 44 -17.59 -13.66 -4.10
CA SER A 44 -17.11 -14.39 -2.91
C SER A 44 -16.09 -15.49 -3.22
N LYS A 45 -16.06 -16.00 -4.46
CA LYS A 45 -15.09 -17.00 -4.92
C LYS A 45 -13.70 -16.41 -5.17
N LEU A 46 -13.58 -15.08 -5.26
CA LEU A 46 -12.32 -14.41 -5.53
C LEU A 46 -11.39 -14.45 -4.31
N LYS A 47 -10.08 -14.46 -4.57
CA LYS A 47 -9.07 -14.30 -3.52
C LYS A 47 -9.05 -12.83 -3.09
N TYR A 48 -9.53 -12.54 -1.90
CA TYR A 48 -9.44 -11.22 -1.31
C TYR A 48 -8.16 -11.07 -0.50
N LEU A 49 -7.33 -10.13 -0.93
CA LEU A 49 -6.17 -9.70 -0.19
C LEU A 49 -6.50 -8.40 0.52
N VAL A 50 -6.25 -8.36 1.83
CA VAL A 50 -6.25 -7.08 2.55
C VAL A 50 -4.89 -6.44 2.33
N ASP A 51 -4.92 -5.16 1.99
CA ASP A 51 -3.71 -4.39 1.80
C ASP A 51 -2.85 -4.37 3.10
N ILE A 52 -1.52 -4.53 2.98
CA ILE A 52 -0.59 -4.48 4.12
C ILE A 52 -0.72 -3.16 4.88
N PHE A 53 -1.19 -2.09 4.20
CA PHE A 53 -1.51 -0.78 4.78
C PHE A 53 -2.33 -0.83 6.08
N HIS A 54 -3.04 -1.92 6.37
CA HIS A 54 -3.79 -2.06 7.63
C HIS A 54 -3.54 -3.36 8.42
N ILE A 55 -2.82 -4.35 7.89
CA ILE A 55 -2.77 -5.69 8.50
C ILE A 55 -1.97 -5.78 9.81
N ARG A 56 -0.84 -5.07 9.93
CA ARG A 56 0.00 -5.17 11.14
C ARG A 56 -0.64 -4.57 12.40
N GLY A 57 -1.70 -3.78 12.24
CA GLY A 57 -2.52 -3.24 13.33
C GLY A 57 -3.92 -3.84 13.41
N HIS A 58 -4.28 -4.77 12.52
CA HIS A 58 -5.59 -5.39 12.51
C HIS A 58 -5.69 -6.49 13.57
N THR A 59 -6.56 -6.27 14.54
CA THR A 59 -6.88 -7.23 15.61
C THR A 59 -8.16 -8.01 15.33
N LYS A 60 -8.79 -7.81 14.16
CA LYS A 60 -9.98 -8.56 13.75
C LYS A 60 -9.61 -9.98 13.36
N ALA A 61 -10.43 -10.94 13.79
CA ALA A 61 -10.17 -12.37 13.61
C ALA A 61 -10.03 -12.81 12.14
N GLU A 62 -10.66 -12.11 11.18
CA GLU A 62 -10.55 -12.39 9.75
C GLU A 62 -9.21 -11.94 9.11
N CYS A 63 -8.47 -11.06 9.78
CA CYS A 63 -7.24 -10.42 9.29
C CYS A 63 -6.00 -10.79 10.13
N ASP A 64 -6.17 -11.30 11.35
CA ASP A 64 -5.08 -11.66 12.25
C ASP A 64 -4.55 -13.06 11.92
N ILE A 65 -3.28 -13.16 11.52
CA ILE A 65 -2.62 -14.44 11.14
C ILE A 65 -2.58 -15.46 12.28
N SER A 66 -2.66 -15.02 13.54
CA SER A 66 -2.71 -15.92 14.69
C SER A 66 -4.03 -16.69 14.80
N GLN A 67 -5.08 -16.21 14.13
CA GLN A 67 -6.41 -16.78 14.18
C GLN A 67 -6.63 -17.75 13.00
N ALA A 68 -7.27 -18.89 13.27
CA ALA A 68 -7.60 -19.87 12.23
C ALA A 68 -8.60 -19.34 11.18
N SER A 69 -9.34 -18.28 11.51
CA SER A 69 -10.27 -17.58 10.62
C SER A 69 -9.60 -16.60 9.66
N CYS A 70 -8.28 -16.45 9.70
CA CYS A 70 -7.55 -15.55 8.84
C CYS A 70 -7.63 -15.97 7.37
N LYS A 71 -8.18 -15.12 6.51
CA LYS A 71 -8.36 -15.43 5.07
C LYS A 71 -7.63 -14.46 4.13
N SER A 72 -7.23 -13.30 4.64
CA SER A 72 -6.81 -12.18 3.81
C SER A 72 -5.43 -11.62 4.16
N HIS A 73 -4.74 -12.22 5.14
CA HIS A 73 -3.40 -11.80 5.55
C HIS A 73 -2.36 -12.14 4.51
N LEU A 74 -1.48 -11.19 4.20
CA LEU A 74 -0.55 -11.31 3.07
C LEU A 74 0.49 -12.43 3.24
N ASP A 75 0.90 -12.70 4.47
CA ASP A 75 1.80 -13.82 4.79
C ASP A 75 1.13 -15.21 4.72
N LEU A 76 -0.16 -15.30 4.37
CA LEU A 76 -0.81 -16.59 4.16
C LEU A 76 -0.21 -17.29 2.92
N PRO A 77 0.00 -18.62 2.96
CA PRO A 77 0.56 -19.38 1.83
C PRO A 77 -0.24 -19.29 0.53
N ILE A 78 -1.49 -18.82 0.58
CA ILE A 78 -2.35 -18.64 -0.59
C ILE A 78 -1.94 -17.44 -1.48
N PHE A 79 -1.07 -16.56 -1.00
CA PHE A 79 -0.62 -15.31 -1.65
C PHE A 79 0.87 -15.32 -2.04
N THR A 80 1.42 -16.48 -2.42
CA THR A 80 2.83 -16.58 -2.84
C THR A 80 3.21 -15.65 -3.99
N GLU A 81 2.25 -15.35 -4.87
CA GLU A 81 2.41 -14.55 -6.08
C GLU A 81 2.87 -13.11 -5.81
N ILE A 82 2.55 -12.58 -4.63
CA ILE A 82 2.76 -11.18 -4.24
C ILE A 82 3.73 -11.01 -3.07
N SER A 83 4.26 -12.11 -2.53
CA SER A 83 5.18 -12.12 -1.37
C SER A 83 6.46 -11.29 -1.56
N ALA A 84 6.85 -11.03 -2.82
CA ALA A 84 8.01 -10.20 -3.17
C ALA A 84 7.65 -8.73 -3.47
N ALA A 85 6.36 -8.38 -3.56
CA ALA A 85 5.93 -7.03 -3.88
C ALA A 85 5.95 -6.14 -2.63
N ASN A 86 6.48 -4.91 -2.75
CA ASN A 86 6.37 -3.92 -1.68
C ASN A 86 5.00 -3.24 -1.73
N THR A 87 4.00 -3.87 -1.13
CA THR A 87 2.65 -3.28 -1.07
C THR A 87 2.56 -2.14 -0.06
N GLU A 88 3.61 -1.84 0.73
CA GLU A 88 3.67 -0.68 1.64
C GLU A 88 4.23 0.60 0.95
N CYS A 89 4.34 0.60 -0.38
CA CYS A 89 5.00 1.65 -1.15
C CYS A 89 4.42 3.06 -0.89
N ALA A 90 3.10 3.17 -0.82
CA ALA A 90 2.40 4.44 -0.59
C ALA A 90 2.68 4.97 0.82
N GLU A 91 2.66 4.12 1.84
CA GLU A 91 2.83 4.49 3.26
C GLU A 91 4.26 4.91 3.55
N GLN A 92 5.23 4.21 2.97
CA GLN A 92 6.63 4.62 2.99
C GLN A 92 6.81 5.99 2.32
N THR A 93 6.05 6.24 1.26
CA THR A 93 6.00 7.54 0.57
C THR A 93 5.36 8.63 1.43
N PHE A 94 4.20 8.37 2.04
CA PHE A 94 3.52 9.30 2.94
C PHE A 94 4.31 9.58 4.22
N SER A 95 4.96 8.57 4.79
CA SER A 95 5.86 8.71 5.94
C SER A 95 7.03 9.64 5.63
N TRP A 96 7.62 9.51 4.43
CA TRP A 96 8.62 10.45 3.96
C TRP A 96 8.04 11.85 3.70
N LEU A 97 6.88 11.97 3.03
CA LEU A 97 6.23 13.26 2.79
C LEU A 97 5.87 14.00 4.07
N LYS A 98 5.53 13.25 5.13
CA LYS A 98 5.24 13.79 6.46
C LYS A 98 6.40 14.59 7.04
N LYS A 99 7.64 14.37 6.59
CA LYS A 99 8.81 15.20 6.96
C LYS A 99 8.62 16.67 6.57
N TYR A 100 7.88 16.94 5.48
CA TYR A 100 7.63 18.28 4.97
C TYR A 100 6.32 18.90 5.49
N LYS A 101 5.62 18.25 6.44
CA LYS A 101 4.30 18.71 6.93
C LYS A 101 4.28 20.16 7.41
N HIS A 102 5.40 20.64 7.96
CA HIS A 102 5.54 22.02 8.45
C HIS A 102 5.81 23.02 7.31
N THR A 103 6.55 22.59 6.28
CA THR A 103 6.84 23.38 5.08
C THR A 103 5.57 23.63 4.26
N VAL A 104 4.73 22.61 4.13
CA VAL A 104 3.52 22.68 3.29
C VAL A 104 2.30 23.28 3.98
N LYS A 105 2.36 23.50 5.31
CA LYS A 105 1.22 23.91 6.14
C LYS A 105 0.53 25.20 5.67
N TYR A 106 1.31 26.15 5.14
CA TYR A 106 0.83 27.46 4.70
C TYR A 106 0.87 27.62 3.17
N MET A 107 1.06 26.53 2.43
CA MET A 107 1.06 26.56 0.98
C MET A 107 -0.37 26.55 0.44
N THR A 108 -0.58 27.29 -0.66
CA THR A 108 -1.79 27.14 -1.46
C THR A 108 -1.73 25.80 -2.20
N ALA A 109 -2.88 25.28 -2.64
CA ALA A 109 -2.93 24.02 -3.39
C ALA A 109 -2.03 24.03 -4.65
N ALA A 110 -1.89 25.17 -5.32
CA ALA A 110 -1.00 25.31 -6.47
C ALA A 110 0.49 25.20 -6.06
N LYS A 111 0.89 25.90 -5.00
CA LYS A 111 2.26 25.83 -4.44
C LYS A 111 2.59 24.43 -3.95
N PHE A 112 1.64 23.78 -3.29
CA PHE A 112 1.78 22.41 -2.81
C PHE A 112 2.01 21.43 -3.96
N ARG A 113 1.25 21.51 -5.06
CA ARG A 113 1.45 20.64 -6.23
C ARG A 113 2.82 20.85 -6.88
N PHE A 114 3.24 22.10 -7.06
CA PHE A 114 4.56 22.39 -7.62
C PHE A 114 5.69 21.86 -6.74
N PHE A 115 5.58 22.08 -5.42
CA PHE A 115 6.50 21.54 -4.43
C PHE A 115 6.55 20.01 -4.48
N LEU A 116 5.40 19.35 -4.58
CA LEU A 116 5.28 17.90 -4.65
C LEU A 116 6.01 17.33 -5.88
N CYS A 117 5.89 17.95 -7.06
CA CYS A 117 6.61 17.52 -8.24
C CYS A 117 8.14 17.57 -8.04
N SER A 118 8.67 18.69 -7.55
CA SER A 118 10.11 18.84 -7.34
C SER A 118 10.69 17.82 -6.35
N ILE A 119 10.03 17.61 -5.21
CA ILE A 119 10.56 16.65 -4.22
C ILE A 119 10.48 15.19 -4.70
N ILE A 120 9.50 14.85 -5.55
CA ILE A 120 9.39 13.52 -6.15
C ILE A 120 10.57 13.30 -7.12
N GLU A 121 10.88 14.28 -7.97
CA GLU A 121 12.03 14.23 -8.89
C GLU A 121 13.36 14.09 -8.14
N ASP A 122 13.58 14.89 -7.09
CA ASP A 122 14.78 14.81 -6.26
C ASP A 122 14.92 13.42 -5.61
N ARG A 123 13.82 12.91 -5.03
CA ARG A 123 13.82 11.59 -4.40
C ARG A 123 14.10 10.46 -5.39
N ASN A 124 13.50 10.51 -6.58
CA ASN A 124 13.74 9.51 -7.62
C ASN A 124 15.20 9.55 -8.07
N THR A 125 15.81 10.74 -8.13
CA THR A 125 17.24 10.91 -8.44
C THR A 125 18.13 10.27 -7.36
N GLU A 126 17.85 10.52 -6.08
CA GLU A 126 18.57 9.90 -4.96
C GLU A 126 18.48 8.37 -5.01
N ILE A 127 17.28 7.83 -5.25
CA ILE A 127 17.04 6.38 -5.37
C ILE A 127 17.86 5.79 -6.52
N HIS A 128 17.88 6.45 -7.69
CA HIS A 128 18.66 5.98 -8.83
C HIS A 128 20.17 5.97 -8.55
N GLN A 129 20.68 6.96 -7.82
CA GLN A 129 22.09 7.01 -7.41
C GLN A 129 22.42 5.87 -6.43
N GLN A 130 21.54 5.63 -5.43
CA GLN A 130 21.68 4.52 -4.48
C GLN A 130 21.70 3.16 -5.19
N GLN A 131 20.84 2.97 -6.20
CA GLN A 131 20.76 1.73 -6.99
C GLN A 131 22.00 1.48 -7.85
N LYS A 132 22.65 2.55 -8.34
CA LYS A 132 23.89 2.46 -9.14
C LYS A 132 25.14 2.27 -8.28
N GLY A 133 25.04 2.35 -6.95
CA GLY A 133 26.19 2.28 -6.05
C GLY A 133 27.10 3.52 -6.13
N GLU A 134 26.60 4.61 -6.69
CA GLU A 134 27.31 5.88 -6.82
C GLU A 134 26.98 6.75 -5.61
N PHE A 135 27.70 6.54 -4.51
CA PHE A 135 27.77 7.53 -3.42
C PHE A 135 29.18 8.11 -3.36
N LEU A 136 29.25 9.44 -3.40
CA LEU A 136 30.41 10.23 -2.97
C LEU A 136 30.51 10.21 -1.43
#